data_AF-A0A0D9VYY8-F1
#
_entry.id   AF-A0A0D9VYY8-F1
#
_cell.length_a   1.000
_cell.length_b   1.000
_cell.length_c   1.000
_cell.angle_alpha   90.00
_cell.angle_beta   90.00
_cell.angle_gamma   90.00
#
_symmetry.space_group_name_H-M   'P 1'
#
loop_
_entity.id
_entity.type
_entity.pdbx_description
1 polymer ?
#
loop_
_entity_poly.entity_id
_entity_poly.type
_entity_poly.pdbx_seq_one_letter_code
_entity_poly.pdbx_strand_id
1 'polypeptide(L)'
;MPFTGRAYFDRELDAWVGLSGDDDHHSGHICACDVAAPSDGSSPAWKVSKENLFSEVETEKDMGATLLCIGRGKYCLVQCVGVVIEDDDDGDEEERNYYSEKTEDDDDDDKELARPCRFSYRVSTFSLRYDKNGDLTTGGSHRQRVRYYKLPKEASPDCFHNPVAFWM
;
A
#
# COMPACT_ATOMS: atom_id res chain seq x y z
N MET A 1 5.91 -8.77 -14.92
CA MET A 1 6.14 -9.05 -13.49
C MET A 1 4.89 -8.64 -12.73
N PRO A 2 4.46 -9.38 -11.71
CA PRO A 2 3.14 -9.23 -11.08
C PRO A 2 3.09 -8.06 -10.06
N PHE A 3 3.82 -6.96 -10.34
CA PHE A 3 4.03 -5.90 -9.36
C PHE A 3 3.38 -4.58 -9.77
N THR A 4 2.71 -3.94 -8.81
CA THR A 4 2.39 -2.51 -8.88
C THR A 4 3.58 -1.71 -8.37
N GLY A 5 4.03 -0.72 -9.15
CA GLY A 5 5.15 0.15 -8.78
C GLY A 5 6.53 -0.53 -8.80
N ARG A 6 7.33 -0.32 -7.74
CA ARG A 6 8.73 -0.77 -7.67
C ARG A 6 8.85 -2.18 -7.08
N ALA A 7 9.81 -2.94 -7.58
CA ALA A 7 10.23 -4.22 -7.02
C ALA A 7 11.70 -4.17 -6.57
N TYR A 8 12.04 -5.01 -5.59
CA TYR A 8 13.37 -5.11 -4.98
C TYR A 8 13.81 -6.57 -5.00
N PHE A 9 15.06 -6.81 -5.36
CA PHE A 9 15.63 -8.15 -5.26
C PHE A 9 15.98 -8.46 -3.80
N ASP A 10 15.39 -9.52 -3.24
CA ASP A 10 15.70 -10.04 -1.92
C ASP A 10 16.65 -11.23 -2.03
N ARG A 11 17.85 -11.08 -1.47
CA ARG A 11 18.88 -12.14 -1.50
C ARG A 11 18.58 -13.32 -0.59
N GLU A 12 17.79 -13.13 0.46
CA GLU A 12 17.42 -14.20 1.39
C GLU A 12 16.30 -15.07 0.81
N LEU A 13 15.39 -14.45 0.03
CA LEU A 13 14.36 -15.16 -0.72
C LEU A 13 14.80 -15.63 -2.11
N ASP A 14 15.92 -15.10 -2.62
CA ASP A 14 16.40 -15.27 -3.99
C ASP A 14 15.35 -14.90 -5.06
N ALA A 15 14.58 -13.84 -4.80
CA ALA A 15 13.43 -13.46 -5.59
C ALA A 15 13.26 -11.94 -5.71
N TRP A 16 12.59 -11.50 -6.77
CA TRP A 16 12.06 -10.14 -6.89
C TRP A 16 10.81 -10.00 -6.03
N VAL A 17 10.76 -8.98 -5.18
CA VAL A 17 9.68 -8.70 -4.25
C VAL A 17 9.05 -7.35 -4.57
N GLY A 18 7.72 -7.27 -4.64
CA GLY A 18 6.99 -6.03 -4.91
C GLY A 18 5.57 -6.07 -4.36
N LEU A 19 4.87 -4.94 -4.39
CA LEU A 19 3.42 -4.93 -4.11
C LEU A 19 2.71 -5.72 -5.20
N SER A 20 1.71 -6.53 -4.82
CA SER A 20 0.86 -7.18 -5.81
C SER A 20 0.20 -6.15 -6.73
N GLY A 21 0.06 -6.51 -8.01
CA GLY A 21 -0.72 -5.72 -8.97
C GLY A 21 -2.21 -5.64 -8.62
N ASP A 22 -2.87 -4.70 -9.28
CA ASP A 22 -4.24 -4.21 -9.02
C ASP A 22 -5.35 -5.15 -9.53
N ASP A 23 -5.24 -6.45 -9.27
CA ASP A 23 -6.43 -7.31 -9.27
C ASP A 23 -7.07 -7.15 -7.88
N ASP A 24 -8.36 -6.79 -7.81
CA ASP A 24 -9.09 -6.48 -6.55
C ASP A 24 -8.93 -7.53 -5.43
N HIS A 25 -8.58 -8.77 -5.81
CA HIS A 25 -8.40 -9.90 -4.90
C HIS A 25 -7.04 -9.92 -4.19
N HIS A 26 -6.08 -9.09 -4.61
CA HIS A 26 -4.70 -9.10 -4.09
C HIS A 26 -4.17 -7.71 -3.68
N SER A 27 -5.02 -6.69 -3.64
CA SER A 27 -4.66 -5.38 -3.08
C SER A 27 -4.13 -5.50 -1.66
N GLY A 28 -2.99 -4.87 -1.38
CA GLY A 28 -2.34 -4.90 -0.07
C GLY A 28 -1.51 -6.16 0.22
N HIS A 29 -1.43 -7.11 -0.70
CA HIS A 29 -0.52 -8.25 -0.61
C HIS A 29 0.85 -7.94 -1.23
N ILE A 30 1.86 -8.71 -0.81
CA ILE A 30 3.21 -8.68 -1.38
C ILE A 30 3.37 -9.86 -2.32
N CYS A 31 3.96 -9.64 -3.48
CA CYS A 31 4.35 -10.70 -4.40
C CYS A 31 5.86 -10.94 -4.35
N ALA A 32 6.26 -12.21 -4.50
CA ALA A 32 7.62 -12.62 -4.79
C ALA A 32 7.64 -13.40 -6.10
N CYS A 33 8.64 -13.15 -6.96
CA CYS A 33 8.79 -13.80 -8.25
C CYS A 33 10.25 -14.17 -8.52
N ASP A 34 10.49 -15.38 -9.00
CA ASP A 34 11.84 -15.88 -9.25
C ASP A 34 12.53 -15.10 -10.38
N VAL A 35 13.87 -15.10 -10.36
CA VAL A 35 14.66 -14.55 -11.48
C VAL A 35 14.46 -15.46 -12.70
N ALA A 36 13.74 -14.96 -13.71
CA ALA A 36 13.49 -15.73 -14.93
C ALA A 36 14.80 -16.13 -15.62
N ALA A 37 14.98 -17.43 -15.89
CA ALA A 37 16.06 -17.91 -16.74
C ALA A 37 15.79 -17.50 -18.21
N PRO A 38 16.81 -17.07 -18.97
CA PRO A 38 16.61 -16.50 -20.31
C PRO A 38 16.15 -17.47 -21.40
N SER A 39 15.90 -18.76 -21.11
CA SER A 39 15.77 -19.80 -22.15
C SER A 39 14.41 -20.50 -22.28
N ASP A 40 13.53 -20.46 -21.29
CA ASP A 40 12.48 -21.51 -21.21
C ASP A 40 11.08 -21.05 -21.59
N GLY A 41 10.87 -19.76 -21.90
CA GLY A 41 9.57 -19.22 -22.31
C GLY A 41 8.43 -19.37 -21.27
N SER A 42 8.70 -20.01 -20.13
CA SER A 42 7.80 -20.14 -18.99
C SER A 42 7.77 -18.84 -18.20
N SER A 43 6.58 -18.34 -17.88
CA SER A 43 6.42 -17.27 -16.91
C SER A 43 7.05 -17.68 -15.59
N PRO A 44 7.91 -16.85 -14.97
CA PRO A 44 8.52 -17.18 -13.69
C PRO A 44 7.44 -17.46 -12.64
N ALA A 45 7.67 -18.48 -11.82
CA ALA A 45 6.78 -18.77 -10.70
C ALA A 45 6.72 -17.55 -9.79
N TRP A 46 5.51 -17.22 -9.33
CA TRP A 46 5.29 -16.12 -8.42
C TRP A 46 4.37 -16.55 -7.29
N LYS A 47 4.55 -15.93 -6.13
CA LYS A 47 3.86 -16.23 -4.88
C LYS A 47 3.31 -14.94 -4.31
N VAL A 48 2.09 -14.99 -3.79
CA VAL A 48 1.43 -13.90 -3.08
C VAL A 48 1.52 -14.16 -1.58
N SER A 49 1.74 -13.12 -0.79
CA SER A 49 1.77 -13.23 0.67
C SER A 49 0.41 -13.65 1.21
N LYS A 50 0.40 -14.47 2.25
CA LYS A 50 -0.83 -14.86 2.95
C LYS A 50 -1.52 -13.67 3.61
N GLU A 51 -0.72 -12.76 4.16
CA GLU A 51 -1.22 -11.59 4.86
C GLU A 51 -1.50 -10.45 3.88
N ASN A 52 -2.64 -9.79 4.08
CA ASN A 52 -2.91 -8.45 3.58
C ASN A 52 -2.31 -7.44 4.57
N LEU A 53 -1.55 -6.48 4.09
CA LEU A 53 -0.83 -5.52 4.93
C LEU A 53 -1.46 -4.13 4.95
N PHE A 54 -2.56 -3.92 4.24
CA PHE A 54 -3.34 -2.69 4.29
C PHE A 54 -4.08 -2.54 5.62
N SER A 55 -4.69 -1.39 5.83
CA SER A 55 -5.55 -1.16 6.97
C SER A 55 -6.81 -2.01 6.91
N GLU A 56 -7.21 -2.54 8.05
CA GLU A 56 -8.48 -3.26 8.25
C GLU A 56 -9.55 -2.34 8.88
N VAL A 57 -9.22 -1.06 9.09
CA VAL A 57 -10.15 -0.07 9.67
C VAL A 57 -11.14 0.36 8.58
N GLU A 58 -12.42 0.04 8.77
CA GLU A 58 -13.47 0.28 7.76
C GLU A 58 -13.62 1.76 7.35
N THR A 59 -13.30 2.70 8.24
CA THR A 59 -13.38 4.14 7.97
C THR A 59 -12.16 4.67 7.21
N GLU A 60 -11.09 3.88 7.08
CA GLU A 60 -9.88 4.25 6.36
C GLU A 60 -9.96 3.77 4.90
N LYS A 61 -10.09 4.72 3.97
CA LYS A 61 -10.03 4.45 2.54
C LYS A 61 -8.58 4.36 2.07
N ASP A 62 -8.26 3.33 1.29
CA ASP A 62 -6.94 3.22 0.66
C ASP A 62 -6.82 4.22 -0.50
N MET A 63 -5.77 5.04 -0.45
CA MET A 63 -5.50 6.06 -1.46
C MET A 63 -4.32 5.69 -2.36
N GLY A 64 -3.49 4.75 -1.92
CA GLY A 64 -2.29 4.32 -2.58
C GLY A 64 -1.24 3.80 -1.60
N ALA A 65 -0.31 3.00 -2.10
CA ALA A 65 0.73 2.40 -1.29
C ALA A 65 2.06 2.27 -2.02
N THR A 66 3.15 2.24 -1.27
CA THR A 66 4.49 1.99 -1.79
C THR A 66 5.26 1.09 -0.84
N LEU A 67 5.90 0.07 -1.42
CA LEU A 67 6.82 -0.81 -0.71
C LEU A 67 8.26 -0.28 -0.82
N LEU A 68 8.97 -0.32 0.30
CA LEU A 68 10.36 0.08 0.43
C LEU A 68 11.16 -1.05 1.05
N CYS A 69 12.28 -1.42 0.42
CA CYS A 69 13.28 -2.29 1.05
C CYS A 69 14.19 -1.46 1.95
N ILE A 70 14.21 -1.76 3.25
CA ILE A 70 15.08 -1.10 4.24
C ILE A 70 16.38 -1.92 4.45
N GLY A 71 16.47 -3.09 3.81
CA GLY A 71 17.65 -3.97 3.82
C GLY A 71 17.56 -5.11 4.84
N ARG A 72 18.39 -6.15 4.63
CA ARG A 72 18.44 -7.39 5.45
C ARG A 72 17.08 -8.09 5.57
N GLY A 73 16.40 -8.28 4.43
CA GLY A 73 15.07 -8.91 4.38
C GLY A 73 13.96 -8.13 5.10
N LYS A 74 14.16 -6.83 5.36
CA LYS A 74 13.18 -5.95 5.99
C LYS A 74 12.59 -4.97 5.02
N TYR A 75 11.29 -4.78 5.19
CA TYR A 75 10.45 -3.99 4.32
C TYR A 75 9.64 -3.00 5.14
N CYS A 76 9.34 -1.88 4.51
CA CYS A 76 8.36 -0.92 4.98
C CYS A 76 7.29 -0.74 3.91
N LEU A 77 6.04 -0.96 4.28
CA LEU A 77 4.89 -0.55 3.49
C LEU A 77 4.43 0.81 4.00
N VAL A 78 4.43 1.80 3.12
CA VAL A 78 3.82 3.10 3.35
C VAL A 78 2.50 3.11 2.61
N GLN A 79 1.40 3.10 3.35
CA GLN A 79 0.05 3.21 2.83
C GLN A 79 -0.46 4.62 3.13
N CYS A 80 -1.03 5.31 2.15
CA CYS A 80 -1.79 6.53 2.38
C CYS A 80 -3.26 6.16 2.61
N VAL A 81 -3.77 6.51 3.79
CA VAL A 81 -5.17 6.28 4.16
C VAL A 81 -5.90 7.61 4.32
N GLY A 82 -7.13 7.68 3.83
CA GLY A 82 -8.02 8.82 3.99
C GLY A 82 -9.22 8.47 4.87
N VAL A 83 -9.54 9.34 5.84
CA VAL A 83 -10.77 9.24 6.62
C VAL A 83 -11.65 10.44 6.27
N VAL A 84 -12.86 10.18 5.78
CA VAL A 84 -13.84 11.23 5.48
C VAL A 84 -14.32 11.85 6.80
N ILE A 85 -14.37 13.18 6.84
CA ILE A 85 -14.85 13.93 8.00
C ILE A 85 -16.29 14.32 7.73
N GLU A 86 -17.19 14.01 8.65
CA GLU A 86 -18.58 14.46 8.60
C GLU A 86 -18.67 15.93 9.04
N ASP A 87 -19.65 16.67 8.52
CA ASP A 87 -19.77 18.14 8.69
C ASP A 87 -19.92 18.60 10.16
N ASP A 88 -20.30 17.70 11.06
CA ASP A 88 -20.46 17.97 12.50
C ASP A 88 -19.14 17.82 13.31
N ASP A 89 -18.00 17.51 12.68
CA ASP A 89 -16.69 17.48 13.37
C ASP A 89 -16.22 18.91 13.69
N ASP A 90 -16.25 19.27 14.99
CA ASP A 90 -15.67 20.48 15.61
C ASP A 90 -14.13 20.60 15.43
N GLY A 91 -13.52 19.72 14.62
CA GLY A 91 -12.10 19.73 14.36
C GLY A 91 -11.66 20.94 13.54
N ASP A 92 -10.43 21.40 13.79
CA ASP A 92 -9.84 22.56 13.14
C ASP A 92 -9.96 22.47 11.61
N GLU A 93 -10.74 23.37 11.00
CA GLU A 93 -10.95 23.44 9.54
C GLU A 93 -9.65 23.57 8.75
N GLU A 94 -8.60 24.08 9.39
CA GLU A 94 -7.27 24.24 8.81
C GLU A 94 -6.53 22.91 8.57
N GLU A 95 -6.91 21.79 9.22
CA GLU A 95 -6.29 20.47 9.02
C GLU A 95 -6.98 19.61 7.93
N ARG A 96 -8.05 20.09 7.28
CA ARG A 96 -8.80 19.30 6.29
C ARG A 96 -8.10 19.31 4.92
N ASN A 97 -7.91 18.12 4.35
CA ASN A 97 -7.66 17.94 2.92
C ASN A 97 -8.99 17.70 2.20
N TYR A 98 -9.02 17.83 0.87
CA TYR A 98 -10.19 17.49 0.07
C TYR A 98 -9.88 16.35 -0.88
N TYR A 99 -10.75 15.36 -0.91
CA TYR A 99 -10.71 14.29 -1.91
C TYR A 99 -11.94 14.37 -2.79
N SER A 100 -11.71 14.26 -4.09
CA SER A 100 -12.76 14.08 -5.08
C SER A 100 -13.11 12.61 -5.16
N GLU A 101 -14.33 12.26 -4.74
CA GLU A 101 -14.87 10.92 -4.96
C GLU A 101 -15.63 10.93 -6.29
N LYS A 102 -15.16 10.14 -7.27
CA LYS A 102 -15.92 9.89 -8.49
C LYS A 102 -17.11 9.01 -8.14
N THR A 103 -18.31 9.54 -8.28
CA THR A 103 -19.54 8.76 -8.17
C THR A 103 -19.76 7.97 -9.46
N GLU A 104 -20.13 6.69 -9.34
CA GLU A 104 -20.39 5.80 -10.47
C GLU A 104 -21.74 6.07 -11.18
N ASP A 105 -22.44 7.15 -10.81
CA ASP A 105 -23.74 7.50 -11.35
C ASP A 105 -23.58 8.34 -12.65
N ASP A 106 -23.63 7.66 -13.79
CA ASP A 106 -23.66 8.17 -15.17
C ASP A 106 -24.94 8.98 -15.51
N ASP A 107 -25.23 10.07 -14.80
CA ASP A 107 -26.33 11.01 -15.15
C ASP A 107 -25.80 12.45 -15.25
N ASP A 108 -25.17 12.78 -16.39
CA ASP A 108 -24.94 14.11 -17.05
C ASP A 108 -24.65 15.40 -16.24
N ASP A 109 -24.47 15.33 -14.92
CA ASP A 109 -24.02 16.40 -14.03
C ASP A 109 -22.86 15.83 -13.20
N ASP A 110 -21.64 15.83 -13.78
CA ASP A 110 -20.36 15.56 -13.12
C ASP A 110 -20.17 16.50 -11.90
N LYS A 111 -20.87 16.24 -10.80
CA LYS A 111 -20.63 16.93 -9.54
C LYS A 111 -19.55 16.17 -8.80
N GLU A 112 -18.32 16.53 -9.12
CA GLU A 112 -17.14 16.19 -8.35
C GLU A 112 -17.31 16.71 -6.90
N LEU A 113 -17.88 15.88 -6.03
CA LEU A 113 -18.12 16.26 -4.64
C LEU A 113 -16.79 16.12 -3.88
N ALA A 114 -16.07 17.23 -3.78
CA ALA A 114 -14.90 17.34 -2.93
C ALA A 114 -15.31 17.19 -1.45
N ARG A 115 -14.98 16.06 -0.83
CA ARG A 115 -15.27 15.80 0.58
C ARG A 115 -14.06 16.12 1.46
N PRO A 116 -14.27 16.72 2.63
CA PRO A 116 -13.19 16.94 3.58
C PRO A 116 -12.72 15.60 4.16
N CYS A 117 -11.41 15.38 4.14
CA CYS A 117 -10.76 14.17 4.62
C CYS A 117 -9.51 14.51 5.44
N ARG A 118 -9.18 13.65 6.42
CA ARG A 118 -7.84 13.62 7.03
C ARG A 118 -7.04 12.50 6.38
N PHE A 119 -5.88 12.82 5.83
CA PHE A 119 -4.95 11.82 5.30
C PHE A 119 -3.87 11.49 6.31
N SER A 120 -3.49 10.22 6.37
CA SER A 120 -2.35 9.75 7.17
C SER A 120 -1.54 8.72 6.39
N TYR A 121 -0.23 8.71 6.62
CA TYR A 121 0.62 7.60 6.24
C TYR A 121 0.59 6.55 7.34
N ARG A 122 0.01 5.39 7.00
CA ARG A 122 0.11 4.17 7.78
C ARG A 122 1.35 3.40 7.34
N VAL A 123 2.31 3.31 8.25
CA VAL A 123 3.65 2.79 8.00
C VAL A 123 3.81 1.47 8.74
N SER A 124 3.94 0.39 7.98
CA SER A 124 4.08 -0.97 8.48
C SER A 124 5.48 -1.52 8.18
N THR A 125 6.27 -1.80 9.22
CA THR A 125 7.57 -2.48 9.06
C THR A 125 7.46 -3.97 9.33
N PHE A 126 7.96 -4.81 8.43
CA PHE A 126 7.89 -6.28 8.53
C PHE A 126 9.11 -6.93 7.84
N SER A 127 9.21 -8.25 7.99
CA SER A 127 10.15 -9.10 7.26
C SER A 127 9.38 -10.12 6.46
N LEU A 128 9.94 -10.55 5.34
CA LEU A 128 9.36 -11.60 4.51
C LEU A 128 10.15 -12.89 4.65
N ARG A 129 9.46 -14.02 4.53
CA ARG A 129 10.05 -15.35 4.51
C ARG A 129 9.12 -16.33 3.80
N TYR A 130 9.68 -17.45 3.36
CA TYR A 130 8.88 -18.62 3.04
C TYR A 130 8.60 -19.42 4.30
N ASP A 131 7.35 -19.84 4.48
CA ASP A 131 7.00 -20.77 5.55
C ASP A 131 7.38 -22.22 5.19
N LYS A 132 7.05 -23.15 6.09
CA LYS A 132 7.31 -24.59 5.90
C LYS A 132 6.60 -25.21 4.68
N ASN A 133 5.58 -24.56 4.14
CA ASN A 133 4.87 -24.99 2.93
C ASN A 133 5.45 -24.32 1.67
N GLY A 134 6.42 -23.42 1.83
CA GLY A 134 6.96 -22.61 0.75
C GLY A 134 6.08 -21.42 0.39
N ASP A 135 5.09 -21.06 1.20
CA ASP A 135 4.23 -19.91 0.96
C ASP A 135 4.89 -18.63 1.46
N LEU A 136 4.71 -17.52 0.74
CA LEU A 136 5.22 -16.22 1.17
C LEU A 136 4.41 -15.70 2.37
N THR A 137 5.10 -15.26 3.41
CA THR A 137 4.46 -14.77 4.64
C THR A 137 5.31 -13.71 5.33
N THR A 138 4.65 -12.84 6.09
CA THR A 138 5.32 -11.95 7.05
C THR A 138 5.68 -12.63 8.37
N GLY A 139 5.21 -13.86 8.57
CA GLY A 139 5.61 -14.73 9.66
C GLY A 139 4.85 -14.55 10.98
N GLY A 140 3.64 -13.98 10.95
CA GLY A 140 2.80 -13.81 12.13
C GLY A 140 3.15 -12.55 12.94
N SER A 141 2.29 -11.54 12.79
CA SER A 141 2.29 -10.14 13.21
C SER A 141 2.66 -9.72 14.66
N HIS A 142 3.47 -10.45 15.43
CA HIS A 142 3.94 -9.92 16.72
C HIS A 142 5.10 -8.90 16.62
N ARG A 143 5.66 -8.70 15.43
CA ARG A 143 6.76 -7.73 15.18
C ARG A 143 6.41 -6.62 14.19
N GLN A 144 5.20 -6.62 13.63
CA GLN A 144 4.78 -5.58 12.70
C GLN A 144 4.56 -4.29 13.48
N ARG A 145 5.49 -3.34 13.33
CA ARG A 145 5.35 -2.02 13.92
C ARG A 145 4.56 -1.18 12.94
N VAL A 146 3.33 -0.86 13.31
CA VAL A 146 2.47 0.07 12.60
C VAL A 146 2.60 1.45 13.26
N ARG A 147 2.76 2.49 12.45
CA ARG A 147 2.76 3.89 12.89
C ARG A 147 1.92 4.71 11.93
N TYR A 148 1.29 5.75 12.46
CA TYR A 148 0.51 6.70 11.69
C TYR A 148 1.18 8.07 11.73
N TYR A 149 1.23 8.72 10.57
CA TYR A 149 1.75 10.08 10.44
C TYR A 149 0.73 10.90 9.66
N LYS A 150 0.15 11.93 10.30
CA LYS A 150 -0.77 12.85 9.63
C LYS A 150 -0.05 13.55 8.46
N LEU A 151 -0.72 13.65 7.32
CA LEU A 151 -0.24 14.48 6.22
C LEU A 151 -0.64 15.94 6.45
N PRO A 152 0.25 16.90 6.17
CA PRO A 152 -0.11 18.31 6.16
C PRO A 152 -1.09 18.61 5.02
N LYS A 153 -1.86 19.68 5.15
CA LYS A 153 -2.84 20.11 4.13
C LYS A 153 -2.19 20.50 2.80
N GLU A 154 -0.95 20.95 2.84
CA GLU A 154 -0.17 21.35 1.67
C GLU A 154 0.42 20.16 0.91
N ALA A 155 0.18 18.92 1.37
CA ALA A 155 0.62 17.73 0.65
C ALA A 155 0.02 17.70 -0.76
N SER A 156 0.89 17.51 -1.76
CA SER A 156 0.45 17.36 -3.15
C SER A 156 -0.45 16.13 -3.29
N PRO A 157 -1.50 16.17 -4.14
CA PRO A 157 -2.30 15.00 -4.47
C PRO A 157 -1.48 13.77 -4.89
N ASP A 158 -0.34 13.99 -5.57
CA ASP A 158 0.58 12.92 -5.97
C ASP A 158 1.16 12.14 -4.77
N CYS A 159 1.27 12.78 -3.61
CA CYS A 159 1.75 12.18 -2.38
C CYS A 159 0.78 11.14 -1.80
N PHE A 160 -0.48 11.12 -2.26
CA PHE A 160 -1.48 10.15 -1.83
C PHE A 160 -1.35 8.83 -2.59
N HIS A 161 -1.13 8.90 -3.90
CA HIS A 161 -1.07 7.71 -4.76
C HIS A 161 0.30 7.03 -4.75
N ASN A 162 1.38 7.80 -4.62
CA ASN A 162 2.75 7.29 -4.57
C ASN A 162 3.46 7.78 -3.31
N PRO A 163 3.08 7.27 -2.13
CA PRO A 163 3.61 7.76 -0.87
C PRO A 163 5.11 7.42 -0.74
N VAL A 164 5.96 8.42 -0.93
CA VAL A 164 7.41 8.31 -0.74
C VAL A 164 7.81 8.97 0.56
N ALA A 165 8.24 8.17 1.53
CA ALA A 165 8.82 8.68 2.77
C ALA A 165 10.33 8.88 2.57
N PHE A 166 10.73 10.08 2.16
CA PHE A 166 12.15 10.40 1.95
C PHE A 166 12.87 10.83 3.24
N TRP A 167 12.16 10.97 4.38
CA TRP A 167 12.75 11.33 5.68
C TRP A 167 11.97 10.82 6.92
N MET A 168 11.74 9.50 7.02
CA MET A 168 11.29 8.87 8.28
C MET A 168 12.44 8.21 9.04
#